data_AF-G3JKL6-F1
#
_entry.id   AF-G3JKL6-F1
#
_cell.length_a   1.000
_cell.length_b   1.000
_cell.length_c   1.000
_cell.angle_alpha   90.00
_cell.angle_beta   90.00
_cell.angle_gamma   90.00
#
_symmetry.space_group_name_H-M   'P 1'
#
loop_
_entity.id
_entity.type
_entity.pdbx_description
1 polymer ?
#
loop_
_entity_poly.entity_id
_entity_poly.type
_entity_poly.pdbx_seq_one_letter_code
_entity_poly.pdbx_strand_id
1 'polypeptide(L)'
;MPIPSAEPAPRHPAPSFMVLPAEVRLEIYHHLLRLPPITPDESSAASRVSTAILRTSRLVHAESAAVLYSGNTFVAHPSLLAAFPRLRPWYAPVCAAAVLPRIRRFHLTVRLDRDPAFDRRRAAAAFSGAEVLEVRVVQSVFLGAGRENLRMLEDVRGVQTVTVRGSTTGFEGYVRWLVRLMQSPLGTKAVMLTPEEEGVAVETGTGT
;
A
#
# COMPACT_ATOMS: atom_id res chain seq x y z
N MET A 1 -41.39 47.95 42.37
CA MET A 1 -41.56 47.12 41.15
C MET A 1 -40.42 46.11 41.12
N PRO A 2 -40.66 44.81 41.35
CA PRO A 2 -39.61 43.80 41.19
C PRO A 2 -39.41 43.49 39.70
N ILE A 3 -38.16 43.36 39.28
CA ILE A 3 -37.77 43.01 37.91
C ILE A 3 -38.06 41.51 37.72
N PRO A 4 -38.79 41.07 36.67
CA PRO A 4 -39.00 39.65 36.46
C PRO A 4 -37.65 38.97 36.20
N SER A 5 -37.30 38.00 37.04
CA SER A 5 -36.13 37.15 36.84
C SER A 5 -36.27 36.41 35.52
N ALA A 6 -35.35 36.67 34.59
CA ALA A 6 -35.30 35.98 33.31
C ALA A 6 -35.08 34.49 33.54
N GLU A 7 -36.04 33.68 33.11
CA GLU A 7 -35.97 32.22 33.11
C GLU A 7 -34.81 31.78 32.18
N PRO A 8 -33.88 30.91 32.65
CA PRO A 8 -32.75 30.51 31.82
C PRO A 8 -33.25 29.67 30.65
N ALA A 9 -32.88 30.08 29.42
CA ALA A 9 -33.22 29.36 28.19
C ALA A 9 -32.83 27.86 28.28
N PRO A 10 -33.63 26.95 27.71
CA PRO A 10 -33.35 25.53 27.74
C PRO A 10 -31.98 25.26 27.11
N ARG A 11 -31.05 24.71 27.90
CA ARG A 11 -29.74 24.28 27.41
C ARG A 11 -29.92 23.02 26.58
N HIS A 12 -29.99 23.16 25.26
CA HIS A 12 -29.91 22.01 24.38
C HIS A 12 -28.57 21.30 24.65
N PRO A 13 -28.56 19.98 24.94
CA PRO A 13 -27.31 19.25 25.08
C PRO A 13 -26.53 19.38 23.77
N ALA A 14 -25.26 19.79 23.87
CA ALA A 14 -24.41 19.87 22.70
C ALA A 14 -24.40 18.50 21.99
N PRO A 15 -24.54 18.46 20.65
CA PRO A 15 -24.53 17.20 19.92
C PRO A 15 -23.20 16.49 20.18
N SER A 16 -23.28 15.25 20.69
CA SER A 16 -22.12 14.41 20.93
C SER A 16 -21.77 13.65 19.65
N PHE A 17 -20.48 13.50 19.35
CA PHE A 17 -19.99 12.70 18.24
C PHE A 17 -20.55 11.27 18.23
N MET A 18 -20.82 10.71 19.41
CA MET A 18 -21.34 9.35 19.57
C MET A 18 -22.82 9.21 19.19
N VAL A 19 -23.55 10.31 19.03
CA VAL A 19 -24.95 10.33 18.55
C VAL A 19 -25.02 10.13 17.04
N LEU A 20 -23.92 10.41 16.32
CA LEU A 20 -23.85 10.20 14.88
C LEU A 20 -23.96 8.72 14.54
N PRO A 21 -24.66 8.32 13.47
CA PRO A 21 -24.61 6.95 12.94
C PRO A 21 -23.18 6.50 12.61
N ALA A 22 -22.94 5.18 12.62
CA ALA A 22 -21.61 4.62 12.42
C ALA A 22 -21.01 5.00 11.06
N GLU A 23 -21.84 5.07 10.02
CA GLU A 23 -21.48 5.45 8.66
C GLU A 23 -20.90 6.87 8.62
N VAL A 24 -21.54 7.81 9.30
CA VAL A 24 -21.07 9.21 9.38
C VAL A 24 -19.75 9.28 10.16
N ARG A 25 -19.61 8.51 11.25
CA ARG A 25 -18.35 8.43 11.99
C ARG A 25 -17.23 7.87 11.12
N LEU A 26 -17.51 6.81 10.34
CA LEU A 26 -16.56 6.20 9.41
C LEU A 26 -16.10 7.19 8.34
N GLU A 27 -16.99 7.99 7.77
CA GLU A 27 -16.61 9.05 6.81
C GLU A 27 -15.73 10.12 7.46
N ILE A 28 -16.04 10.53 8.69
CA ILE A 28 -15.18 11.45 9.44
C ILE A 28 -13.78 10.84 9.63
N TYR A 29 -13.67 9.56 9.99
CA TYR A 29 -12.37 8.89 10.10
C TYR A 29 -11.65 8.80 8.75
N HIS A 30 -12.36 8.61 7.64
CA HIS A 30 -11.77 8.60 6.31
C HIS A 30 -11.05 9.92 6.01
N HIS A 31 -11.69 11.05 6.29
CA HIS A 31 -11.08 12.36 6.11
C HIS A 31 -9.88 12.62 7.02
N LEU A 32 -9.86 12.05 8.23
CA LEU A 32 -8.79 12.28 9.21
C LEU A 32 -7.59 11.34 9.06
N LEU A 33 -7.82 10.13 8.54
CA LEU A 33 -6.86 9.02 8.62
C LEU A 33 -6.46 8.45 7.27
N ARG A 34 -7.12 8.78 6.16
CA ARG A 34 -6.66 8.35 4.82
C ARG A 34 -5.74 9.40 4.22
N LEU A 35 -4.63 8.90 3.70
CA LEU A 35 -3.70 9.66 2.90
C LEU A 35 -3.96 9.39 1.42
N PRO A 36 -3.61 10.34 0.53
CA PRO A 36 -3.62 10.09 -0.91
C PRO A 36 -2.69 8.91 -1.28
N PRO A 37 -2.83 8.33 -2.48
CA PRO A 37 -1.87 7.34 -2.98
C PRO A 37 -0.45 7.90 -3.02
N ILE A 38 0.56 7.03 -2.91
CA ILE A 38 1.97 7.45 -2.92
C ILE A 38 2.37 7.80 -4.36
N THR A 39 2.59 9.08 -4.63
CA THR A 39 3.10 9.55 -5.92
C THR A 39 4.58 9.92 -5.82
N PRO A 40 5.36 9.79 -6.92
CA PRO A 40 6.80 10.07 -6.91
C PRO A 40 7.14 11.54 -6.67
N ASP A 41 6.16 12.44 -6.81
CA ASP A 41 6.32 13.90 -6.76
C ASP A 41 5.86 14.49 -5.41
N GLU A 42 5.61 13.65 -4.39
CA GLU A 42 5.24 14.14 -3.06
C GLU A 42 6.45 14.79 -2.37
N SER A 43 6.71 16.05 -2.73
CA SER A 43 7.39 17.04 -1.92
C SER A 43 6.56 17.27 -0.65
N SER A 44 6.81 16.42 0.34
CA SER A 44 6.65 16.62 1.79
C SER A 44 6.12 18.00 2.21
N ALA A 45 4.79 18.14 2.41
CA ALA A 45 4.27 19.18 3.32
C ALA A 45 2.88 18.92 3.92
N ALA A 46 1.88 18.41 3.21
CA ALA A 46 0.50 18.71 3.62
C ALA A 46 -0.33 17.60 4.30
N SER A 47 -0.05 16.31 4.05
CA SER A 47 -0.98 15.25 4.44
C SER A 47 -0.49 14.48 5.67
N ARG A 48 -0.83 14.97 6.87
CA ARG A 48 -0.62 14.25 8.13
C ARG A 48 -1.93 13.63 8.61
N VAL A 49 -1.86 12.40 9.10
CA VAL A 49 -2.99 11.74 9.75
C VAL A 49 -3.12 12.18 11.21
N SER A 50 -4.35 12.36 11.68
CA SER A 50 -4.66 12.73 13.06
C SER A 50 -4.82 11.50 13.95
N THR A 51 -3.72 10.81 14.26
CA THR A 51 -3.75 9.54 15.03
C THR A 51 -4.16 9.68 16.50
N ALA A 52 -4.22 10.91 17.02
CA ALA A 52 -4.66 11.17 18.40
C ALA A 52 -6.09 10.63 18.66
N ILE A 53 -6.94 10.57 17.63
CA ILE A 53 -8.31 10.08 17.76
C ILE A 53 -8.38 8.61 18.20
N LEU A 54 -7.36 7.81 17.85
CA LEU A 54 -7.28 6.39 18.23
C LEU A 54 -7.15 6.19 19.75
N ARG A 55 -6.86 7.25 20.51
CA ARG A 55 -6.67 7.22 21.97
C ARG A 55 -7.89 7.71 22.76
N THR A 56 -8.97 8.10 22.09
CA THR A 56 -10.12 8.75 22.74
C THR A 56 -11.05 7.77 23.45
N SER A 57 -11.47 6.69 22.78
CA SER A 57 -12.33 5.64 23.36
C SER A 57 -12.12 4.30 22.67
N ARG A 58 -12.58 3.20 23.29
CA ARG A 58 -12.48 1.85 22.71
C ARG A 58 -13.27 1.71 21.40
N LEU A 59 -14.45 2.34 21.31
CA LEU A 59 -15.27 2.30 20.09
C LEU A 59 -14.56 3.04 18.96
N VAL A 60 -14.15 4.29 19.21
CA VAL A 60 -13.42 5.11 18.22
C VAL A 60 -12.14 4.40 17.81
N HIS A 61 -11.40 3.81 18.74
CA HIS A 61 -10.23 3.01 18.43
C HIS A 61 -10.55 1.86 17.47
N ALA A 62 -11.57 1.05 17.75
CA ALA A 62 -11.93 -0.10 16.92
C ALA A 62 -12.31 0.32 15.49
N GLU A 63 -13.15 1.34 15.35
CA GLU A 63 -13.60 1.87 14.05
C GLU A 63 -12.45 2.54 13.28
N SER A 64 -11.74 3.47 13.92
CA SER A 64 -10.72 4.28 13.26
C SER A 64 -9.43 3.52 12.96
N ALA A 65 -9.04 2.54 13.80
CA ALA A 65 -7.88 1.69 13.50
C ALA A 65 -8.13 0.82 12.27
N ALA A 66 -9.36 0.36 12.04
CA ALA A 66 -9.67 -0.34 10.79
C ALA A 66 -9.41 0.58 9.59
N VAL A 67 -9.97 1.80 9.59
CA VAL A 67 -9.79 2.79 8.52
C VAL A 67 -8.31 3.11 8.29
N LEU A 68 -7.53 3.34 9.35
CA LEU A 68 -6.11 3.67 9.25
C LEU A 68 -5.29 2.54 8.62
N TYR A 69 -5.45 1.30 9.10
CA TYR A 69 -4.53 0.23 8.75
C TYR A 69 -4.93 -0.56 7.50
N SER A 70 -6.23 -0.70 7.19
CA SER A 70 -6.68 -1.38 5.97
C SER A 70 -6.86 -0.42 4.79
N GLY A 71 -7.18 0.85 5.05
CA GLY A 71 -7.53 1.83 4.02
C GLY A 71 -6.33 2.55 3.39
N ASN A 72 -5.16 2.52 4.01
CA ASN A 72 -3.94 3.21 3.54
C ASN A 72 -2.92 2.25 2.94
N THR A 73 -2.17 2.75 1.95
CA THR A 73 -0.99 2.06 1.42
C THR A 73 0.24 2.37 2.27
N PHE A 74 0.91 1.33 2.77
CA PHE A 74 2.11 1.43 3.60
C PHE A 74 3.36 1.15 2.78
N VAL A 75 4.41 1.95 3.00
CA VAL A 75 5.74 1.72 2.46
C VAL A 75 6.36 0.51 3.15
N ALA A 76 6.68 -0.51 2.37
CA ALA A 76 7.41 -1.68 2.81
C ALA A 76 8.89 -1.33 3.04
N HIS A 77 9.49 -1.90 4.08
CA HIS A 77 10.91 -1.69 4.34
C HIS A 77 11.77 -2.44 3.30
N PRO A 78 12.85 -1.87 2.76
CA PRO A 78 13.64 -2.50 1.69
C PRO A 78 14.22 -3.87 2.07
N SER A 79 14.48 -4.14 3.35
CA SER A 79 15.03 -5.43 3.82
C SER A 79 14.06 -6.26 4.67
N LEU A 80 13.05 -5.62 5.27
CA LEU A 80 12.12 -6.26 6.23
C LEU A 80 10.70 -6.38 5.65
N LEU A 81 10.46 -5.83 4.46
CA LEU A 81 9.22 -5.93 3.71
C LEU A 81 8.01 -5.53 4.56
N ALA A 82 7.00 -6.40 4.63
CA ALA A 82 5.76 -6.21 5.37
C ALA A 82 5.90 -6.35 6.90
N ALA A 83 7.05 -6.82 7.42
CA ALA A 83 7.26 -6.94 8.87
C ALA A 83 7.53 -5.59 9.55
N PHE A 84 7.91 -4.57 8.77
CA PHE A 84 8.25 -3.24 9.28
C PHE A 84 7.68 -2.10 8.42
N PRO A 85 6.35 -2.07 8.22
CA PRO A 85 5.71 -1.14 7.31
C PRO A 85 5.67 0.27 7.90
N ARG A 86 5.77 1.28 7.03
CA ARG A 86 5.65 2.70 7.40
C ARG A 86 4.51 3.33 6.64
N LEU A 87 3.71 4.17 7.28
CA LEU A 87 2.63 4.88 6.57
C LEU A 87 3.19 5.84 5.50
N ARG A 88 4.28 6.53 5.85
CA ARG A 88 5.13 7.36 4.97
C ARG A 88 6.58 7.29 5.41
N PRO A 89 7.55 7.69 4.57
CA PRO A 89 8.97 7.68 4.94
C PRO A 89 9.28 8.44 6.25
N TRP A 90 8.55 9.52 6.52
CA TRP A 90 8.70 10.35 7.73
C TRP A 90 7.94 9.84 8.96
N TYR A 91 7.07 8.81 8.83
CA TYR A 91 6.44 8.18 9.99
C TYR A 91 7.33 7.08 10.56
N ALA A 92 7.19 6.88 11.87
CA ALA A 92 7.78 5.73 12.53
C ALA A 92 7.16 4.42 11.96
N PRO A 93 7.95 3.33 11.91
CA PRO A 93 7.47 2.00 11.57
C PRO A 93 6.35 1.54 12.51
N VAL A 94 5.39 0.79 11.96
CA VAL A 94 4.38 0.10 12.76
C VAL A 94 4.98 -1.21 13.27
N CYS A 95 5.23 -1.28 14.57
CA CYS A 95 5.80 -2.48 15.22
C CYS A 95 4.75 -3.34 15.96
N ALA A 96 3.51 -2.86 16.07
CA ALA A 96 2.47 -3.53 16.83
C ALA A 96 2.00 -4.79 16.10
N ALA A 97 2.39 -5.97 16.59
CA ALA A 97 2.08 -7.25 15.97
C ALA A 97 0.57 -7.49 15.74
N ALA A 98 -0.29 -7.02 16.64
CA ALA A 98 -1.74 -7.14 16.51
C ALA A 98 -2.32 -6.35 15.32
N VAL A 99 -1.60 -5.33 14.84
CA VAL A 99 -2.03 -4.43 13.77
C VAL A 99 -1.52 -4.88 12.41
N LEU A 100 -0.33 -5.48 12.34
CA LEU A 100 0.29 -5.88 11.08
C LEU A 100 -0.62 -6.69 10.15
N PRO A 101 -1.43 -7.67 10.63
CA PRO A 101 -2.34 -8.43 9.76
C PRO A 101 -3.44 -7.60 9.09
N ARG A 102 -3.73 -6.39 9.60
CA ARG A 102 -4.70 -5.45 9.01
C ARG A 102 -4.13 -4.67 7.84
N ILE A 103 -2.80 -4.58 7.75
CA ILE A 103 -2.12 -3.87 6.67
C ILE A 103 -2.05 -4.81 5.46
N ARG A 104 -2.81 -4.49 4.42
CA ARG A 104 -2.93 -5.31 3.19
C ARG A 104 -2.58 -4.54 1.93
N ARG A 105 -2.25 -3.25 2.04
CA ARG A 105 -1.86 -2.39 0.92
C ARG A 105 -0.41 -1.95 1.10
N PHE A 106 0.43 -2.27 0.14
CA PHE A 106 1.87 -2.02 0.23
C PHE A 106 2.42 -1.27 -0.96
N HIS A 107 3.41 -0.43 -0.70
CA HIS A 107 4.27 0.21 -1.68
C HIS A 107 5.70 -0.27 -1.47
N LEU A 108 6.29 -0.91 -2.47
CA LEU A 108 7.64 -1.46 -2.44
C LEU A 108 8.50 -0.74 -3.47
N THR A 109 9.64 -0.21 -3.04
CA THR A 109 10.65 0.32 -3.96
C THR A 109 11.71 -0.74 -4.21
N VAL A 110 11.87 -1.15 -5.47
CA VAL A 110 12.91 -2.08 -5.92
C VAL A 110 13.95 -1.31 -6.73
N ARG A 111 15.21 -1.41 -6.29
CA ARG A 111 16.36 -0.90 -7.03
C ARG A 111 16.84 -1.97 -8.00
N LEU A 112 17.00 -1.65 -9.27
CA LEU A 112 17.55 -2.59 -10.26
C LEU A 112 19.08 -2.64 -10.20
N ASP A 113 19.71 -1.55 -9.76
CA ASP A 113 21.16 -1.37 -9.73
C ASP A 113 21.85 -1.91 -8.47
N ARG A 114 21.07 -2.46 -7.52
CA ARG A 114 21.56 -2.95 -6.25
C ARG A 114 20.82 -4.20 -5.84
N ASP A 115 21.56 -5.25 -5.47
CA ASP A 115 20.98 -6.50 -5.03
C ASP A 115 20.01 -6.30 -3.86
N PRO A 116 18.79 -6.87 -3.96
CA PRO A 116 17.80 -6.76 -2.91
C PRO A 116 18.24 -7.54 -1.66
N ALA A 117 17.97 -6.99 -0.48
CA ALA A 117 18.29 -7.61 0.81
C ALA A 117 17.26 -8.69 1.22
N PHE A 118 16.48 -9.21 0.28
CA PHE A 118 15.44 -10.20 0.48
C PHE A 118 15.41 -11.19 -0.68
N ASP A 119 14.96 -12.41 -0.39
CA ASP A 119 14.80 -13.48 -1.35
C ASP A 119 13.33 -13.62 -1.79
N ARG A 120 13.10 -14.48 -2.78
CA ARG A 120 11.75 -14.79 -3.29
C ARG A 120 10.80 -15.28 -2.21
N ARG A 121 11.30 -16.15 -1.32
CA ARG A 121 10.50 -16.73 -0.23
C ARG A 121 10.00 -15.67 0.74
N ARG A 122 10.84 -14.71 1.12
CA ARG A 122 10.46 -13.61 2.02
C ARG A 122 9.51 -12.64 1.33
N ALA A 123 9.68 -12.37 0.05
CA ALA A 123 8.72 -11.58 -0.72
C ALA A 123 7.34 -12.25 -0.78
N ALA A 124 7.31 -13.55 -1.08
CA ALA A 124 6.08 -14.34 -1.10
C ALA A 124 5.39 -14.34 0.27
N ALA A 125 6.13 -14.57 1.35
CA ALA A 125 5.59 -14.53 2.71
C ALA A 125 5.06 -13.15 3.12
N ALA A 126 5.69 -12.08 2.63
CA ALA A 126 5.31 -10.71 2.97
C ALA A 126 4.09 -10.19 2.21
N PHE A 127 3.95 -10.53 0.92
CA PHE A 127 2.99 -9.88 0.03
C PHE A 127 1.92 -10.80 -0.55
N SER A 128 2.01 -12.12 -0.39
CA SER A 128 0.96 -13.00 -0.90
C SER A 128 -0.36 -12.76 -0.18
N GLY A 129 -1.46 -12.65 -0.93
CA GLY A 129 -2.77 -12.29 -0.38
C GLY A 129 -2.89 -10.81 0.01
N ALA A 130 -2.00 -9.93 -0.46
CA ALA A 130 -2.18 -8.49 -0.32
C ALA A 130 -3.37 -8.00 -1.17
N GLU A 131 -4.02 -6.93 -0.73
CA GLU A 131 -5.09 -6.29 -1.51
C GLU A 131 -4.48 -5.42 -2.61
N VAL A 132 -3.47 -4.63 -2.26
CA VAL A 132 -2.78 -3.75 -3.20
C VAL A 132 -1.28 -3.90 -3.02
N LEU A 133 -0.57 -4.07 -4.12
CA LEU A 133 0.89 -4.01 -4.16
C LEU A 133 1.35 -3.09 -5.29
N GLU A 134 1.88 -1.94 -4.90
CA GLU A 134 2.53 -1.00 -5.79
C GLU A 134 4.04 -1.25 -5.76
N VAL A 135 4.64 -1.55 -6.90
CA VAL A 135 6.08 -1.76 -7.05
C VAL A 135 6.66 -0.61 -7.85
N ARG A 136 7.49 0.21 -7.19
CA ARG A 136 8.25 1.27 -7.83
C ARG A 136 9.65 0.77 -8.17
N VAL A 137 9.97 0.77 -9.45
CA VAL A 137 11.25 0.33 -9.99
C VAL A 137 12.13 1.54 -10.25
N VAL A 138 13.33 1.56 -9.67
CA VAL A 138 14.28 2.68 -9.81
C VAL A 138 15.68 2.17 -10.14
N GLN A 139 16.47 2.99 -10.82
CA GLN A 139 17.88 2.73 -11.15
C GLN A 139 18.64 4.06 -11.16
N SER A 140 19.95 4.02 -10.88
CA SER A 140 20.78 5.23 -10.94
C SER A 140 21.16 5.66 -12.36
N VAL A 141 21.23 4.71 -13.30
CA VAL A 141 21.61 4.95 -14.70
C VAL A 141 20.52 4.41 -15.63
N PHE A 142 20.08 5.21 -16.61
CA PHE A 142 19.08 4.78 -17.58
C PHE A 142 19.59 3.59 -18.40
N LEU A 143 18.80 2.50 -18.43
CA LEU A 143 19.16 1.21 -19.05
C LEU A 143 20.44 0.56 -18.47
N GLY A 144 20.87 0.97 -17.28
CA GLY A 144 22.08 0.44 -16.64
C GLY A 144 21.90 -0.91 -15.95
N ALA A 145 20.65 -1.35 -15.72
CA ALA A 145 20.35 -2.59 -15.02
C ALA A 145 19.12 -3.30 -15.62
N GLY A 146 19.16 -4.64 -15.60
CA GLY A 146 18.10 -5.49 -16.14
C GLY A 146 17.02 -5.86 -15.12
N ARG A 147 16.15 -6.81 -15.51
CA ARG A 147 14.98 -7.28 -14.73
C ARG A 147 15.30 -8.19 -13.53
N GLU A 148 16.58 -8.51 -13.29
CA GLU A 148 16.98 -9.58 -12.36
C GLU A 148 16.42 -9.40 -10.94
N ASN A 149 16.42 -8.17 -10.40
CA ASN A 149 15.93 -7.93 -9.05
C ASN A 149 14.40 -8.07 -8.92
N LEU A 150 13.66 -7.92 -10.02
CA LEU A 150 12.21 -8.16 -10.03
C LEU A 150 11.88 -9.66 -9.95
N ARG A 151 12.84 -10.54 -10.27
CA ARG A 151 12.66 -11.99 -10.09
C ARG A 151 12.39 -12.39 -8.65
N MET A 152 12.76 -11.53 -7.69
CA MET A 152 12.43 -11.74 -6.27
C MET A 152 10.92 -11.73 -5.99
N LEU A 153 10.10 -11.22 -6.91
CA LEU A 153 8.64 -11.16 -6.75
C LEU A 153 7.90 -12.31 -7.45
N GLU A 154 8.62 -13.19 -8.15
CA GLU A 154 8.03 -14.27 -8.95
C GLU A 154 7.25 -15.31 -8.15
N ASP A 155 7.46 -15.40 -6.83
CA ASP A 155 6.75 -16.36 -5.96
C ASP A 155 5.56 -15.74 -5.21
N VAL A 156 5.32 -14.43 -5.37
CA VAL A 156 4.18 -13.74 -4.75
C VAL A 156 2.89 -14.12 -5.48
N ARG A 157 1.82 -14.49 -4.76
CA ARG A 157 0.53 -14.92 -5.35
C ARG A 157 -0.66 -14.29 -4.62
N GLY A 158 -1.82 -14.28 -5.27
CA GLY A 158 -3.10 -13.90 -4.67
C GLY A 158 -3.23 -12.41 -4.35
N VAL A 159 -2.45 -11.56 -5.01
CA VAL A 159 -2.59 -10.11 -4.85
C VAL A 159 -3.77 -9.61 -5.67
N GLN A 160 -4.68 -8.82 -5.11
CA GLN A 160 -5.87 -8.39 -5.87
C GLN A 160 -5.49 -7.35 -6.95
N THR A 161 -4.76 -6.30 -6.55
CA THR A 161 -4.31 -5.23 -7.45
C THR A 161 -2.80 -5.09 -7.40
N VAL A 162 -2.13 -5.24 -8.54
CA VAL A 162 -0.69 -5.04 -8.67
C VAL A 162 -0.42 -3.93 -9.66
N THR A 163 0.47 -3.00 -9.30
CA THR A 163 0.88 -1.91 -10.19
C THR A 163 2.39 -1.78 -10.15
N VAL A 164 3.06 -1.98 -11.28
CA VAL A 164 4.52 -1.81 -11.42
C VAL A 164 4.78 -0.56 -12.26
N ARG A 165 5.60 0.36 -11.75
CA ARG A 165 5.91 1.65 -12.39
C ARG A 165 7.37 2.02 -12.23
N GLY A 166 7.87 2.94 -13.06
CA GLY A 166 9.22 3.50 -12.98
C GLY A 166 10.09 3.05 -14.14
N SER A 167 11.32 2.64 -13.84
CA SER A 167 12.31 2.23 -14.85
C SER A 167 12.05 0.82 -15.38
N THR A 168 10.98 0.65 -16.16
CA THR A 168 10.58 -0.64 -16.76
C THR A 168 10.94 -0.77 -18.24
N THR A 169 11.65 0.22 -18.80
CA THR A 169 12.00 0.27 -20.22
C THR A 169 12.86 -0.93 -20.62
N GLY A 170 12.43 -1.68 -21.64
CA GLY A 170 13.17 -2.81 -22.21
C GLY A 170 12.81 -4.19 -21.66
N PHE A 171 11.85 -4.29 -20.73
CA PHE A 171 11.32 -5.57 -20.22
C PHE A 171 9.85 -5.46 -19.81
N GLU A 172 9.07 -4.65 -20.51
CA GLU A 172 7.66 -4.39 -20.25
C GLU A 172 6.80 -5.66 -20.37
N GLY A 173 7.17 -6.57 -21.29
CA GLY A 173 6.54 -7.88 -21.43
C GLY A 173 6.65 -8.70 -20.15
N TYR A 174 7.86 -8.77 -19.58
CA TYR A 174 8.11 -9.42 -18.30
C TYR A 174 7.32 -8.77 -17.16
N VAL A 175 7.23 -7.44 -17.11
CA VAL A 175 6.43 -6.74 -16.09
C VAL A 175 4.95 -7.13 -16.19
N ARG A 176 4.40 -7.18 -17.41
CA ARG A 176 3.00 -7.58 -17.63
C ARG A 176 2.76 -9.02 -17.20
N TRP A 177 3.68 -9.93 -17.54
CA TRP A 177 3.65 -11.31 -17.07
C TRP A 177 3.71 -11.38 -15.54
N LEU A 178 4.63 -10.66 -14.91
CA LEU A 178 4.82 -10.66 -13.46
C LEU A 178 3.57 -10.16 -12.74
N VAL A 179 2.92 -9.10 -13.24
CA VAL A 179 1.63 -8.61 -12.72
C VAL A 179 0.57 -9.71 -12.74
N ARG A 180 0.38 -10.39 -13.88
CA ARG A 180 -0.59 -11.50 -13.97
C ARG A 180 -0.22 -12.67 -13.06
N LEU A 181 1.07 -12.99 -12.97
CA LEU A 181 1.58 -14.03 -12.10
C LEU A 181 1.27 -13.74 -10.64
N MET A 182 1.47 -12.50 -10.19
CA MET A 182 1.19 -12.08 -8.81
C MET A 182 -0.31 -12.05 -8.48
N GLN A 183 -1.16 -11.76 -9.47
CA GLN A 183 -2.62 -11.77 -9.34
C GLN A 183 -3.23 -13.18 -9.43
N SER A 184 -2.46 -14.18 -9.85
CA SER A 184 -2.95 -15.56 -9.90
C SER A 184 -3.30 -16.10 -8.50
N PRO A 185 -4.23 -17.07 -8.37
CA PRO A 185 -4.67 -17.60 -7.08
C PRO A 185 -3.53 -18.14 -6.21
N LEU A 186 -3.71 -18.12 -4.90
CA LEU A 186 -2.78 -18.70 -3.93
C LEU A 186 -2.52 -20.18 -4.25
N GLY A 187 -1.24 -20.59 -4.27
CA GLY A 187 -0.83 -21.96 -4.56
C GLY A 187 -0.69 -22.31 -6.05
N THR A 188 -0.96 -21.38 -6.96
CA THR A 188 -0.75 -21.59 -8.40
C THR A 188 0.74 -21.74 -8.71
N LYS A 189 1.12 -22.87 -9.34
CA LYS A 189 2.50 -23.09 -9.82
C LYS A 189 2.89 -22.01 -10.83
N ALA A 190 4.18 -21.71 -10.93
CA ALA A 190 4.69 -20.65 -11.80
C ALA A 190 4.12 -20.77 -13.23
N VAL A 191 3.42 -19.73 -13.68
CA VAL A 191 2.95 -19.61 -15.06
C VAL A 191 4.16 -19.38 -15.93
N MET A 192 4.32 -20.15 -17.00
CA MET A 192 5.44 -19.98 -17.93
C MET A 192 5.38 -18.59 -18.57
N LEU A 193 6.53 -17.93 -18.64
CA LEU A 193 6.70 -16.71 -19.41
C LEU A 193 6.64 -17.09 -20.89
N THR A 194 5.78 -16.43 -21.66
CA THR A 194 5.70 -16.72 -23.10
C THR A 194 6.84 -16.02 -23.85
N PRO A 195 7.28 -16.55 -25.01
CA PRO A 195 8.37 -15.96 -25.80
C PRO A 195 8.12 -14.51 -26.23
N GLU A 196 6.85 -14.16 -26.48
CA GLU A 196 6.42 -12.79 -26.81
C GLU A 196 6.65 -11.80 -25.65
N GLU A 197 6.65 -12.30 -24.41
CA GLU A 197 6.85 -11.52 -23.20
C GLU A 197 8.31 -11.47 -22.76
N GLU A 198 9.16 -12.32 -23.35
CA GLU A 198 10.62 -12.24 -23.25
C GLU A 198 11.22 -11.18 -24.18
N GLY A 199 10.48 -10.70 -25.18
CA GLY A 199 10.99 -9.72 -26.15
C GLY A 199 11.95 -10.32 -27.17
N VAL A 200 11.81 -11.61 -27.50
CA VAL A 200 12.54 -12.20 -28.62
C VAL A 200 11.84 -11.76 -29.90
N ALA A 201 12.49 -10.90 -30.68
CA ALA A 201 12.13 -10.68 -32.06
C ALA A 201 12.14 -12.04 -32.76
N VAL A 202 10.95 -12.49 -33.20
CA VAL A 202 10.84 -13.64 -34.10
C VAL A 202 11.54 -13.20 -35.38
N GLU A 203 12.80 -13.61 -35.57
CA GLU A 203 13.43 -13.61 -36.88
C GLU A 203 12.61 -14.56 -37.75
N THR A 204 11.66 -14.00 -38.49
CA THR A 204 11.03 -14.69 -39.60
C THR A 204 12.10 -14.89 -40.67
N GLY A 205 12.78 -16.04 -40.59
CA GLY A 205 13.55 -16.56 -41.69
C GLY A 205 12.62 -16.85 -42.87
N THR A 206 12.59 -15.95 -43.84
CA THR A 206 12.27 -16.30 -45.22
C THR A 206 13.59 -16.44 -45.96
N GLY A 207 14.06 -17.70 -46.01
CA GLY A 207 15.10 -18.13 -46.92
C GLY A 207 14.51 -18.47 -48.29
N THR A 208 15.34 -18.22 -49.30
CA THR A 208 15.30 -18.62 -50.73
C THR A 208 14.25 -17.98 -51.62
#